data_AF-A0A849EWH3-F1
#
_entry.id   AF-A0A849EWH3-F1
#
_cell.length_a   1.000
_cell.length_b   1.000
_cell.length_c   1.000
_cell.angle_alpha   90.00
_cell.angle_beta   90.00
_cell.angle_gamma   90.00
#
_symmetry.space_group_name_H-M   'P 1'
#
loop_
_entity.id
_entity.type
_entity.pdbx_description
1 polymer ?
#
loop_
_entity_poly.entity_id
_entity_poly.type
_entity_poly.pdbx_seq_one_letter_code
_entity_poly.pdbx_strand_id
1 'polypeptide(L)'
;MLSPIFTPFIEKSPIPVMARGMLERVLNPDQLDAWFDTTAQAQYTKDLLFSTFFDLMGQVVQGSQRSIHSAFQACSIVKVLPLKG
;
A
#
# COMPACT_ATOMS: atom_id res chain seq x y z
N MET A 1 -5.33 -0.58 -2.81
CA MET A 1 -4.39 -0.60 -1.68
C MET A 1 -4.99 -1.16 -0.39
N LEU A 2 -5.91 -0.44 0.25
CA LEU A 2 -6.39 -0.82 1.59
C LEU A 2 -7.67 -1.67 1.64
N SER A 3 -8.49 -1.65 0.58
CA SER A 3 -9.74 -2.40 0.55
C SER A 3 -9.58 -3.90 0.86
N PRO A 4 -8.59 -4.62 0.28
CA PRO A 4 -8.35 -6.02 0.60
C PRO A 4 -7.89 -6.25 2.05
N ILE A 5 -7.20 -5.26 2.64
CA ILE A 5 -6.71 -5.33 4.02
C ILE A 5 -7.87 -5.30 5.01
N PHE A 6 -8.90 -4.52 4.70
CA PHE A 6 -10.06 -4.37 5.58
C PHE A 6 -11.14 -5.44 5.40
N THR A 7 -11.12 -6.22 4.30
CA THR A 7 -12.12 -7.27 4.02
C THR A 7 -12.43 -8.18 5.22
N PRO A 8 -11.45 -8.72 5.97
CA PRO A 8 -11.72 -9.59 7.11
C PRO A 8 -12.43 -8.91 8.29
N PHE A 9 -12.41 -7.58 8.35
CA PHE A 9 -12.97 -6.77 9.44
C PHE A 9 -14.36 -6.22 9.11
N ILE A 10 -14.72 -6.13 7.83
CA ILE A 10 -15.99 -5.58 7.35
C ILE A 10 -17.19 -6.46 7.78
N GLU A 11 -17.04 -7.78 7.75
CA GLU A 11 -18.14 -8.70 8.03
C GLU A 11 -18.60 -8.72 9.51
N LYS A 12 -17.79 -8.19 10.43
CA LYS A 12 -17.99 -8.38 11.88
C LYS A 12 -18.45 -7.14 12.64
N SER A 13 -18.37 -5.93 12.09
CA SER A 13 -18.84 -4.72 12.79
C SER A 13 -19.02 -3.51 11.85
N PRO A 14 -20.03 -2.66 12.09
CA PRO A 14 -20.26 -1.42 11.33
C PRO A 14 -19.19 -0.34 11.54
N ILE A 15 -18.48 -0.36 12.67
CA ILE A 15 -17.39 0.60 12.96
C ILE A 15 -16.20 0.42 12.01
N PRO A 16 -15.70 -0.81 11.75
CA PRO A 16 -14.72 -1.09 10.70
C PRO A 16 -15.08 -0.55 9.32
N VAL A 17 -16.36 -0.48 8.95
CA VAL A 17 -16.80 0.05 7.66
C VAL A 17 -16.57 1.56 7.57
N MET A 18 -16.91 2.30 8.63
CA MET A 18 -16.65 3.75 8.70
C MET A 18 -15.16 4.05 8.79
N ALA A 19 -14.42 3.30 9.62
CA ALA A 19 -12.98 3.42 9.73
C ALA A 19 -12.28 3.12 8.39
N ARG A 20 -12.72 2.09 7.67
CA ARG A 20 -12.27 1.79 6.31
C ARG A 20 -12.51 2.97 5.38
N GLY A 21 -13.72 3.53 5.34
CA GLY A 21 -14.03 4.65 4.45
C GLY A 21 -13.17 5.89 4.73
N MET A 22 -12.90 6.18 6.00
CA MET A 22 -11.98 7.26 6.38
C MET A 22 -10.54 6.94 5.97
N LEU A 23 -10.05 5.74 6.27
CA LEU A 23 -8.68 5.33 5.95
C LEU A 23 -8.43 5.24 4.45
N GLU A 24 -9.38 4.75 3.65
CA GLU A 24 -9.27 4.72 2.19
C GLU A 24 -9.25 6.13 1.58
N ARG A 25 -9.95 7.09 2.19
CA ARG A 25 -9.95 8.48 1.73
C ARG A 25 -8.66 9.22 2.10
N VAL A 26 -8.13 8.96 3.29
CA VAL A 26 -6.90 9.58 3.80
C VAL A 26 -5.66 8.95 3.18
N LEU A 27 -5.66 7.64 2.94
CA LEU A 27 -4.51 6.87 2.44
C LEU A 27 -4.68 6.52 0.95
N ASN A 28 -5.12 7.49 0.15
CA ASN A 28 -5.14 7.38 -1.31
C ASN A 28 -3.69 7.39 -1.85
N PRO A 29 -3.33 6.53 -2.83
CA PRO A 29 -2.07 6.56 -3.55
C PRO A 29 -1.52 7.96 -3.85
N ASP A 30 -2.31 8.85 -4.46
CA ASP A 30 -1.85 10.19 -4.87
C ASP A 30 -1.46 11.06 -3.66
N GLN A 31 -2.19 10.93 -2.55
CA GLN A 31 -1.91 11.67 -1.32
C GLN A 31 -0.68 11.11 -0.60
N LEU A 32 -0.54 9.78 -0.58
CA LEU A 32 0.61 9.11 0.01
C LEU A 32 1.91 9.49 -0.71
N ASP A 33 1.89 9.50 -2.04
CA ASP A 33 3.04 9.89 -2.85
C ASP A 33 3.38 11.37 -2.65
N ALA A 34 2.38 12.27 -2.71
CA ALA A 34 2.59 13.69 -2.48
C ALA A 34 3.11 14.02 -1.07
N TRP A 35 2.64 13.32 -0.03
CA TRP A 35 3.15 13.49 1.33
C TRP A 35 4.58 13.01 1.47
N PHE A 36 4.94 11.89 0.81
CA PHE A 36 6.30 11.41 0.78
C PHE A 36 7.22 12.44 0.13
N ASP A 37 6.86 12.97 -1.04
CA ASP A 37 7.63 14.01 -1.74
C ASP A 37 7.83 15.27 -0.89
N THR A 38 6.83 15.65 -0.10
CA THR A 38 6.89 16.86 0.74
C THR A 38 7.76 16.68 1.99
N THR A 39 7.84 15.46 2.53
CA THR A 39 8.44 15.19 3.85
C THR A 39 9.76 14.45 3.81
N ALA A 40 10.14 13.87 2.67
CA ALA A 40 11.39 13.13 2.50
C ALA A 40 12.60 14.08 2.60
N GLN A 41 13.30 14.05 3.74
CA GLN A 41 14.51 14.86 3.96
C GLN A 41 15.78 14.18 3.43
N ALA A 42 15.83 12.85 3.41
CA ALA A 42 17.02 12.08 3.04
C ALA A 42 16.68 10.64 2.62
N GLN A 43 15.92 10.40 1.55
CA GLN A 43 15.96 9.06 0.92
C GLN A 43 15.49 8.97 -0.55
N TYR A 44 16.33 8.24 -1.30
CA TYR A 44 16.20 7.48 -2.55
C TYR A 44 15.30 7.99 -3.70
N THR A 45 15.95 8.55 -4.72
CA THR A 45 15.42 8.74 -6.08
C THR A 45 15.53 7.43 -6.88
N LYS A 46 14.72 6.42 -6.56
CA LYS A 46 14.36 5.40 -7.56
C LYS A 46 12.89 5.52 -7.85
N ASP A 47 12.53 5.18 -9.09
CA ASP A 47 11.20 5.34 -9.71
C ASP A 47 10.04 4.58 -9.02
N LEU A 48 10.20 4.14 -7.77
CA LEU A 48 9.19 3.42 -7.03
C LEU A 48 8.37 4.38 -6.17
N LEU A 49 7.10 4.50 -6.50
CA LEU A 49 6.12 5.28 -5.74
C LEU A 49 6.00 4.76 -4.29
N PHE A 50 5.84 5.68 -3.34
CA PHE A 50 5.66 5.35 -1.93
C PHE A 50 4.38 4.53 -1.71
N SER A 51 3.32 4.85 -2.44
CA SER A 51 2.11 4.05 -2.54
C SER A 51 2.46 2.61 -2.90
N THR A 52 3.20 2.35 -3.97
CA THR A 52 3.58 0.98 -4.36
C THR A 52 4.32 0.22 -3.25
N PHE A 53 5.21 0.89 -2.52
CA PHE A 53 5.87 0.30 -1.35
C PHE A 53 4.88 -0.03 -0.22
N PHE A 54 3.98 0.90 0.10
CA PHE A 54 2.95 0.72 1.11
C PHE A 54 2.03 -0.47 0.79
N ASP A 55 1.71 -0.72 -0.49
CA ASP A 55 0.95 -1.90 -0.93
C ASP A 55 1.66 -3.22 -0.65
N LEU A 56 2.96 -3.27 -0.94
CA LEU A 56 3.78 -4.46 -0.72
C LEU A 56 3.92 -4.76 0.77
N MET A 57 4.20 -3.73 1.57
CA MET A 57 4.29 -3.86 3.03
C MET A 57 2.96 -4.25 3.65
N GLY A 58 1.85 -3.71 3.17
CA GLY A 58 0.51 -4.03 3.65
C GLY A 58 0.19 -5.53 3.58
N GLN A 59 0.57 -6.19 2.48
CA GLN A 59 0.38 -7.64 2.31
C GLN A 59 1.22 -8.47 3.31
N VAL A 60 2.40 -8.00 3.69
CA VAL A 60 3.27 -8.69 4.64
C VAL A 60 2.81 -8.46 6.08
N VAL A 61 2.46 -7.23 6.44
CA VAL A 61 1.99 -6.87 7.78
C VAL A 61 0.64 -7.53 8.10
N GLN A 62 -0.25 -7.65 7.11
CA GLN A 62 -1.50 -8.39 7.27
C GLN A 62 -1.29 -9.91 7.36
N GLY A 63 -0.11 -10.41 6.99
CA GLY A 63 0.20 -11.84 6.97
C GLY A 63 -0.30 -12.58 5.72
N SER A 64 -0.86 -11.88 4.74
CA SER A 64 -1.29 -12.47 3.45
C SER A 64 -0.10 -13.00 2.63
N GLN A 65 1.08 -12.40 2.79
CA GLN A 65 2.33 -12.82 2.16
C GLN A 65 3.43 -12.95 3.22
N ARG A 66 4.23 -14.03 3.17
CA ARG A 66 5.28 -14.29 4.19
C ARG A 66 6.51 -13.38 4.06
N SER A 67 6.70 -12.73 2.91
CA SER A 67 7.86 -11.87 2.66
C SER A 67 7.55 -10.81 1.60
N ILE A 68 8.37 -9.76 1.58
CA ILE A 68 8.27 -8.69 0.57
C ILE A 68 8.49 -9.24 -0.83
N HIS A 69 9.39 -10.21 -0.98
CA HIS A 69 9.60 -10.88 -2.26
C HIS A 69 8.34 -11.62 -2.75
N SER A 70 7.64 -12.32 -1.84
CA SER A 70 6.37 -12.98 -2.16
C SER A 70 5.28 -11.97 -2.52
N ALA A 71 5.18 -10.87 -1.78
CA ALA A 71 4.26 -9.78 -2.07
C ALA A 71 4.57 -9.11 -3.43
N PHE A 72 5.84 -8.94 -3.77
CA PHE A 72 6.28 -8.39 -5.05
C PHE A 72 5.87 -9.29 -6.22
N GLN A 73 6.03 -10.61 -6.10
CA GLN A 73 5.59 -11.56 -7.13
C GLN A 73 4.07 -11.59 -7.29
N ALA A 74 3.34 -11.44 -6.18
CA ALA A 74 1.88 -11.43 -6.16
C ALA A 74 1.27 -10.09 -6.63
N CYS A 75 1.99 -8.99 -6.51
CA CYS A 75 1.50 -7.66 -6.86
C CYS A 75 1.48 -7.45 -8.38
N SER A 76 0.30 -7.22 -8.95
CA SER A 76 0.11 -6.92 -10.37
C SER A 76 0.55 -5.51 -10.76
N ILE A 77 0.61 -4.57 -9.82
CA ILE A 77 0.90 -3.14 -10.04
C ILE A 77 2.37 -2.92 -10.39
N VAL A 78 3.29 -3.67 -9.76
CA VAL A 78 4.73 -3.49 -9.99
C VAL A 78 5.21 -4.00 -11.35
N LYS A 79 4.41 -4.85 -12.02
CA LYS A 79 4.73 -5.35 -13.37
C LYS A 79 4.71 -4.26 -14.45
N VAL A 80 4.11 -3.09 -14.17
CA VAL A 80 3.99 -1.99 -15.14
C VAL A 80 5.19 -1.03 -15.08
N LEU A 81 5.93 -1.00 -13.96
CA LEU A 81 7.16 -0.24 -13.86
C LEU A 81 8.32 -1.07 -14.43
N PRO A 82 8.98 -0.64 -15.52
CA PRO A 82 10.14 -1.35 -16.02
C PRO A 82 11.21 -1.26 -14.94
N LEU A 83 11.55 -2.39 -14.34
CA LEU A 83 12.79 -2.53 -13.58
C LEU A 83 13.95 -2.34 -14.57
N LYS A 84 14.34 -1.08 -14.81
CA LYS A 84 15.60 -0.78 -15.48
C LYS A 84 16.72 -1.22 -14.55
N GLY A 85 17.29 -2.37 -14.86
CA GLY A 85 18.62 -2.78 -14.39
C GLY A 85 19.70 -1.89 -14.96
#